data_AF-A0A7C9CCS3-F1
#
_entry.id   AF-A0A7C9CCS3-F1
#
_cell.length_a   1.000
_cell.length_b   1.000
_cell.length_c   1.000
_cell.angle_alpha   90.00
_cell.angle_beta   90.00
_cell.angle_gamma   90.00
#
_symmetry.space_group_name_H-M   'P 1'
#
loop_
_entity.id
_entity.type
_entity.pdbx_description
1 polymer ?
#
loop_
_entity_poly.entity_id
_entity_poly.type
_entity_poly.pdbx_seq_one_letter_code
_entity_poly.pdbx_strand_id
1 'polypeptide(L)'
;AKPQFVLQQVDIYQLNFSFPHLLNSSIEITLEARNPNQKVGIYYDELRAYASYKGQQITVETLIPPFYQGQQGTDLLSASLVGIGLPVAPSLGYEVDQDQANGKML
;
A
#
# COMPACT_ATOMS: atom_id res chain seq x y z
N ALA A 1 -23.29 -5.17 -6.60
CA ALA A 1 -21.90 -5.59 -6.85
C ALA A 1 -20.98 -4.76 -5.94
N LYS A 2 -19.88 -5.32 -5.44
CA LYS A 2 -18.93 -4.63 -4.55
C LYS A 2 -17.86 -3.90 -5.39
N PRO A 3 -17.32 -2.77 -4.93
CA PRO A 3 -16.19 -2.14 -5.59
C PRO A 3 -14.96 -3.06 -5.58
N GLN A 4 -14.10 -2.89 -6.58
CA GLN A 4 -12.90 -3.70 -6.79
C GLN A 4 -11.69 -2.77 -6.85
N PHE A 5 -10.58 -3.19 -6.25
CA PHE A 5 -9.31 -2.48 -6.27
C PHE A 5 -8.24 -3.41 -6.82
N VAL A 6 -7.48 -2.94 -7.81
CA VAL A 6 -6.40 -3.69 -8.44
C VAL A 6 -5.12 -2.87 -8.34
N LEU A 7 -4.06 -3.47 -7.84
CA LEU A 7 -2.75 -2.84 -7.81
C LEU A 7 -2.15 -2.85 -9.21
N GLN A 8 -1.93 -1.65 -9.76
CA GLN A 8 -1.38 -1.47 -11.11
C GLN A 8 0.13 -1.29 -11.09
N GLN A 9 0.63 -0.53 -10.12
CA GLN A 9 2.05 -0.23 -10.00
C GLN A 9 2.45 -0.08 -8.53
N VAL A 10 3.69 -0.48 -8.23
CA VAL A 10 4.36 -0.30 -6.95
C VAL A 10 5.80 0.11 -7.23
N ASP A 11 6.21 1.22 -6.63
CA ASP A 11 7.60 1.68 -6.65
C ASP A 11 8.09 1.82 -5.22
N ILE A 12 9.14 1.05 -4.87
CA ILE A 12 9.75 1.10 -3.54
C ILE A 12 10.96 2.03 -3.63
N TYR A 13 10.83 3.23 -3.08
CA TYR A 13 11.92 4.22 -3.06
C TYR A 13 12.84 4.05 -1.85
N GLN A 14 12.32 3.52 -0.75
CA GLN A 14 13.09 3.33 0.46
C GLN A 14 12.59 2.12 1.25
N LEU A 15 13.53 1.32 1.75
CA LEU A 15 13.28 0.23 2.69
C LEU A 15 14.54 0.00 3.54
N ASN A 16 14.74 0.84 4.55
CA ASN A 16 15.98 0.89 5.33
C ASN A 16 15.73 0.53 6.80
N PHE A 17 16.48 -0.44 7.31
CA PHE A 17 16.46 -0.85 8.70
C PHE A 17 17.56 -0.14 9.50
N SER A 18 17.24 0.29 10.72
CA SER A 18 18.21 0.86 11.66
C SER A 18 18.07 0.25 13.06
N PHE A 19 19.10 0.40 13.88
CA PHE A 19 19.10 -0.05 15.26
C PHE A 19 18.15 0.81 16.13
N PRO A 20 17.37 0.24 17.07
CA PRO A 20 17.22 -1.17 17.40
C PRO A 20 15.93 -1.77 16.79
N HIS A 21 15.89 -2.01 15.47
CA HIS A 21 14.73 -2.54 14.73
C HIS A 21 13.68 -1.50 14.36
N LEU A 22 14.15 -0.38 13.82
CA LEU A 22 13.30 0.64 13.21
C LEU A 22 13.35 0.52 11.69
N LEU A 23 12.21 0.72 11.04
CA LEU A 23 12.07 0.73 9.59
C LEU A 23 11.71 2.13 9.10
N ASN A 24 12.48 2.62 8.14
CA ASN A 24 12.06 3.72 7.29
C ASN A 24 11.71 3.18 5.91
N SER A 25 10.50 3.46 5.43
CA SER A 25 10.03 3.01 4.13
C SER A 25 9.31 4.11 3.37
N SER A 26 9.44 4.10 2.05
CA SER A 26 8.72 4.99 1.14
C SER A 26 8.32 4.19 -0.08
N ILE A 27 7.01 4.02 -0.26
CA ILE A 27 6.43 3.19 -1.31
C ILE A 27 5.34 4.00 -2.01
N GLU A 28 5.48 4.22 -3.30
CA GLU A 28 4.41 4.77 -4.14
C GLU A 28 3.60 3.63 -4.73
N ILE A 29 2.29 3.75 -4.68
CA ILE A 29 1.38 2.79 -5.30
C ILE A 29 0.44 3.50 -6.27
N THR A 30 0.06 2.77 -7.31
CA THR A 30 -1.07 3.14 -8.17
C THR A 30 -2.09 2.00 -8.16
N LEU A 31 -3.34 2.34 -7.83
CA LEU A 31 -4.48 1.44 -7.72
C LEU A 31 -5.52 1.81 -8.76
N GLU A 32 -6.09 0.81 -9.43
CA GLU A 32 -7.34 0.97 -10.17
C GLU A 32 -8.52 0.64 -9.26
N ALA A 33 -9.39 1.62 -9.02
CA ALA A 33 -10.65 1.44 -8.34
C ALA A 33 -11.78 1.31 -9.37
N ARG A 34 -12.56 0.23 -9.30
CA ARG A 34 -13.67 -0.04 -10.22
C ARG A 34 -14.98 -0.20 -9.46
N ASN A 35 -16.00 0.54 -9.89
CA ASN A 35 -17.38 0.34 -9.47
C ASN A 35 -18.12 -0.53 -10.49
N PRO A 36 -18.26 -1.86 -10.30
CA PRO A 36 -19.01 -2.70 -11.24
C PRO A 36 -20.53 -2.51 -11.17
N ASN A 37 -21.04 -1.65 -10.27
CA ASN A 37 -22.46 -1.42 -10.11
C ASN A 37 -23.01 -0.56 -11.26
N GLN A 38 -24.06 -1.05 -11.92
CA GLN A 38 -24.71 -0.38 -13.05
C GLN A 38 -25.87 0.54 -12.61
N LYS A 39 -26.22 0.55 -11.33
CA LYS A 39 -27.41 1.26 -10.82
C LYS A 39 -27.07 2.38 -9.84
N VAL A 40 -25.94 2.27 -9.14
CA VAL A 40 -25.58 3.17 -8.04
C VAL A 40 -24.11 3.59 -8.17
N GLY A 41 -23.84 4.88 -8.00
CA GLY A 41 -22.49 5.40 -7.81
C GLY A 41 -22.04 5.27 -6.35
N ILE A 42 -20.73 5.27 -6.12
CA ILE A 42 -20.13 5.07 -4.80
C ILE A 42 -19.36 6.33 -4.43
N TYR A 43 -19.65 6.86 -3.25
CA TYR A 43 -18.84 7.90 -2.63
C TYR A 43 -17.92 7.25 -1.58
N TYR A 44 -16.62 7.47 -1.71
CA TYR A 44 -15.62 6.99 -0.76
C TYR A 44 -15.25 8.14 0.17
N ASP A 45 -15.76 8.08 1.41
CA ASP A 45 -15.51 9.11 2.43
C ASP A 45 -14.16 8.90 3.12
N GLU A 46 -13.86 7.65 3.50
CA GLU A 46 -12.56 7.25 4.04
C GLU A 46 -12.02 6.03 3.31
N LEU A 47 -11.02 6.24 2.45
CA LEU A 47 -10.24 5.17 1.85
C LEU A 47 -8.81 5.26 2.38
N ARG A 48 -8.35 4.22 3.06
CA ARG A 48 -7.00 4.16 3.65
C ARG A 48 -6.21 3.02 3.04
N ALA A 49 -4.91 3.23 2.85
CA ALA A 49 -3.98 2.23 2.37
C ALA A 49 -2.74 2.18 3.28
N TYR A 50 -2.18 0.99 3.44
CA TYR A 50 -0.89 0.76 4.09
C TYR A 50 -0.22 -0.45 3.44
N ALA A 51 1.10 -0.51 3.54
CA ALA A 51 1.89 -1.65 3.09
C ALA A 51 2.16 -2.61 4.26
N SER A 52 2.11 -3.90 3.98
CA SER A 52 2.55 -4.93 4.91
C SER A 52 3.48 -5.92 4.21
N TYR A 53 4.45 -6.42 4.96
CA TYR A 53 5.35 -7.47 4.51
C TYR A 53 5.30 -8.61 5.52
N LYS A 54 5.00 -9.83 5.04
CA LYS A 54 4.79 -11.03 5.87
C LYS A 54 3.81 -10.82 7.04
N GLY A 55 2.76 -10.03 6.81
CA GLY A 55 1.73 -9.74 7.82
C GLY A 55 2.11 -8.65 8.84
N GLN A 56 3.34 -8.12 8.79
CA GLN A 56 3.72 -6.95 9.57
C GLN A 56 3.52 -5.67 8.76
N GLN A 57 2.82 -4.70 9.33
CA GLN A 57 2.65 -3.38 8.74
C GLN A 57 4.00 -2.64 8.72
N ILE A 58 4.36 -2.10 7.55
CA ILE A 58 5.66 -1.44 7.32
C ILE A 58 5.53 0.05 7.01
N THR A 59 4.32 0.56 6.79
CA THR A 59 4.01 2.00 6.64
C THR A 59 2.87 2.38 7.57
N VAL A 60 2.67 3.67 7.85
CA VAL A 60 1.41 4.11 8.48
C VAL A 60 0.25 4.01 7.49
N GLU A 61 -0.97 4.15 7.99
CA GLU A 61 -2.15 4.31 7.14
C GLU A 61 -2.13 5.68 6.46
N THR A 62 -2.16 5.69 5.13
CA THR A 62 -2.31 6.88 4.31
C THR A 62 -3.77 7.01 3.90
N LEU A 63 -4.37 8.18 4.15
CA LEU A 63 -5.69 8.53 3.64
C LEU A 63 -5.60 8.91 2.17
N ILE A 64 -6.36 8.22 1.32
CA ILE A 64 -6.57 8.57 -0.08
C ILE A 64 -7.72 9.58 -0.13
N PRO A 65 -7.58 10.71 -0.87
CA PRO A 65 -8.61 11.74 -0.92
C PRO A 65 -10.00 11.20 -1.29
N PRO A 66 -11.07 11.71 -0.66
CA PRO A 66 -12.43 11.30 -0.99
C PRO A 66 -12.76 11.54 -2.46
N PHE A 67 -13.49 10.61 -3.06
CA PHE A 67 -13.88 10.70 -4.46
C PHE A 67 -15.20 9.98 -4.71
N TYR A 68 -15.88 10.39 -5.78
CA TYR A 68 -17.12 9.78 -6.23
C TYR A 68 -16.89 9.01 -7.52
N GLN A 69 -17.28 7.74 -7.53
CA GLN A 69 -17.33 6.93 -8.74
C GLN A 69 -18.76 6.78 -9.22
N GLY A 70 -19.02 7.17 -10.47
CA GLY A 70 -20.29 6.90 -11.14
C GLY A 70 -20.57 5.40 -11.31
N GLN A 71 -21.71 5.09 -11.91
CA GLN A 71 -22.05 3.72 -12.30
C GLN A 71 -21.02 3.22 -13.32
N GLN A 72 -20.54 1.98 -13.16
CA GLN A 72 -19.53 1.38 -14.04
C GLN A 72 -18.22 2.18 -14.15
N GLY A 73 -17.96 3.08 -13.18
CA GLY A 73 -16.79 3.94 -13.16
C GLY A 73 -15.49 3.19 -12.90
N THR A 74 -14.40 3.69 -13.46
CA THR A 74 -13.03 3.22 -13.21
C THR A 74 -12.14 4.44 -13.02
N ASP A 75 -11.40 4.49 -11.91
CA ASP A 75 -10.51 5.59 -11.56
C ASP A 75 -9.13 5.04 -11.16
N LEU A 76 -8.09 5.78 -11.53
CA LEU A 76 -6.73 5.51 -11.06
C LEU A 76 -6.42 6.41 -9.86
N LEU A 77 -5.96 5.79 -8.79
CA LEU A 77 -5.63 6.43 -7.53
C LEU A 77 -4.15 6.21 -7.25
N SER A 78 -3.44 7.26 -6.84
CA SER A 78 -2.06 7.15 -6.40
C SER A 78 -1.96 7.49 -4.92
N ALA A 79 -1.08 6.80 -4.20
CA ALA A 79 -0.84 7.05 -2.79
C ALA A 79 0.63 6.81 -2.41
N SER A 80 1.15 7.72 -1.58
CA SER A 80 2.45 7.59 -0.96
C SER A 80 2.31 6.92 0.41
N LEU A 81 2.86 5.73 0.54
CA LEU A 81 2.85 4.95 1.77
C LEU A 81 4.20 5.09 2.46
N VAL A 82 4.21 5.78 3.59
CA VAL A 82 5.45 6.15 4.28
C VAL A 82 5.49 5.54 5.68
N GLY A 83 6.65 5.03 6.05
CA GLY A 83 6.98 4.63 7.41
C GLY A 83 8.23 5.38 7.85
N ILE A 84 8.18 6.09 8.98
CA ILE A 84 9.34 6.80 9.52
C ILE A 84 9.61 6.26 10.92
N GLY A 85 10.73 5.57 11.07
CA GLY A 85 11.15 4.98 12.34
C GLY A 85 10.12 4.01 12.92
N LEU A 86 9.42 3.25 12.08
CA LEU A 86 8.40 2.33 12.55
C LEU A 86 9.05 1.14 13.27
N PRO A 87 8.68 0.85 14.53
CA PRO A 87 9.17 -0.33 15.22
C PRO A 87 8.67 -1.60 14.52
N VAL A 88 9.60 -2.49 14.20
CA VAL A 88 9.31 -3.76 13.54
C VAL A 88 9.83 -4.94 14.35
N ALA A 89 9.45 -6.16 13.97
CA ALA A 89 9.95 -7.35 14.63
C ALA A 89 11.48 -7.44 14.42
N PRO A 90 12.26 -7.91 15.41
CA PRO A 90 13.70 -8.05 15.27
C PRO A 90 14.16 -8.89 14.08
N SER A 91 13.35 -9.86 13.65
CA SER A 91 13.64 -10.74 12.51
C SER A 91 13.35 -10.11 11.13
N LEU A 92 12.54 -9.05 11.06
CA LEU A 92 12.01 -8.55 9.78
C LEU A 92 13.12 -8.13 8.82
N GLY A 93 14.16 -7.45 9.33
CA GLY A 93 15.31 -7.04 8.51
C GLY A 93 16.04 -8.24 7.90
N TYR A 94 16.31 -9.27 8.71
CA TYR A 94 16.95 -10.51 8.25
C TYR A 94 16.10 -11.25 7.20
N GLU A 95 14.78 -11.28 7.40
CA GLU A 95 13.84 -11.89 6.46
C GLU A 95 13.78 -11.15 5.12
N VAL A 96 13.87 -9.82 5.15
CA VAL A 96 13.96 -8.98 3.96
C VAL A 96 15.26 -9.26 3.21
N ASP A 97 16.39 -9.24 3.90
CA ASP A 97 17.71 -9.50 3.30
C ASP A 97 17.78 -10.89 2.65
N GLN A 98 17.24 -11.91 3.31
CA GLN A 98 17.16 -13.27 2.74
C GLN A 98 16.30 -13.32 1.48
N ASP A 99 15.11 -12.71 1.50
CA ASP A 99 14.21 -12.77 0.36
C ASP A 99 14.73 -11.92 -0.82
N GLN A 100 15.47 -10.84 -0.57
CA GLN A 100 16.23 -10.12 -1.61
C GLN A 100 17.36 -10.98 -2.20
N ALA A 101 18.17 -11.62 -1.35
CA ALA A 101 19.25 -12.50 -1.81
C ALA A 101 18.73 -13.70 -2.63
N ASN A 102 17.52 -14.16 -2.33
CA ASN A 102 16.84 -15.23 -3.07
C ASN A 102 16.04 -14.74 -4.29
N GLY A 103 16.08 -13.44 -4.61
CA GLY A 103 15.38 -12.85 -5.76
C GLY A 103 13.85 -12.85 -5.63
N LYS A 104 13.30 -12.98 -4.42
CA LYS A 104 11.87 -12.88 -4.16
C LYS A 104 11.38 -11.44 -4.02
N MET A 105 12.30 -10.50 -3.85
CA MET A 105 12.06 -9.06 -3.90
C MET A 105 13.02 -8.46 -4.92
N LEU A 106 12.48 -7.64 -5.81
CA LEU A 106 13.21 -6.91 -6.85
C LEU A 106 13.58 -5.52 -6.35
#